data_AF-A0A9D4RPA9-F1
#
_entry.id   AF-A0A9D4RPA9-F1
#
_cell.length_a   1.000
_cell.length_b   1.000
_cell.length_c   1.000
_cell.angle_alpha   90.00
_cell.angle_beta   90.00
_cell.angle_gamma   90.00
#
_symmetry.space_group_name_H-M   'P 1'
#
loop_
_entity.id
_entity.type
_entity.pdbx_description
1 polymer ?
#
loop_
_entity_poly.entity_id
_entity_poly.type
_entity_poly.pdbx_seq_one_letter_code
_entity_poly.pdbx_strand_id
1 'polypeptide(L)'
;MNNPYFAPAQMTDNNSFPPWAVNLCNQMTRIQSTLDVHTNRWKTLKTLIVSQTEKLTKLEQTISEIPDLKRKMENANSNVKSLQTDVKKLSEKVEEYDLTLQQYSDICDGITGNNNDFDKRLSSIEQEISRLHCARDEITTKLQLTEERVTDVQWGGMRENLLFCGIKEATNYSTEGENCEQKIQNFIKKELAINCQISIDRAHRLGRFRKDHIRP
;
A
#
# COMPACT_ATOMS: atom_id res chain seq x y z
N MET A 1 94.49 42.06 38.79
CA MET A 1 94.92 43.47 38.59
C MET A 1 94.44 44.23 39.82
N ASN A 2 95.23 44.39 40.91
CA ASN A 2 96.28 45.40 41.13
C ASN A 2 95.91 46.74 40.48
N ASN A 3 95.72 47.89 41.15
CA ASN A 3 96.44 48.52 42.27
C ASN A 3 95.54 49.64 42.90
N PRO A 4 95.96 50.47 43.90
CA PRO A 4 95.29 50.69 45.19
C PRO A 4 95.18 52.20 45.57
N TYR A 5 95.27 52.52 46.87
CA TYR A 5 95.37 53.85 47.51
C TYR A 5 94.07 54.63 47.65
N PHE A 6 93.52 54.66 48.87
CA PHE A 6 93.47 55.88 49.69
C PHE A 6 93.24 55.50 51.16
N ALA A 7 94.20 55.87 52.00
CA ALA A 7 94.13 55.72 53.45
C ALA A 7 93.13 56.72 54.06
N PRO A 8 92.43 56.39 55.16
CA PRO A 8 91.61 57.36 55.87
C PRO A 8 92.50 58.17 56.83
N ALA A 9 92.69 59.45 56.53
CA ALA A 9 93.25 60.40 57.47
C ALA A 9 92.23 60.67 58.58
N GLN A 10 92.61 60.37 59.83
CA GLN A 10 91.92 60.91 61.00
C GLN A 10 92.30 62.39 61.15
N MET A 11 91.32 63.28 60.96
CA MET A 11 91.38 64.65 61.46
C MET A 11 90.16 64.92 62.33
N THR A 12 90.44 65.48 63.49
CA THR A 12 89.59 65.81 64.63
C THR A 12 88.72 67.05 64.38
N ASP A 13 87.52 67.06 64.98
CA ASP A 13 86.46 68.07 64.90
C ASP A 13 86.80 69.49 65.44
N ASN A 14 86.45 70.53 64.66
CA ASN A 14 85.73 71.77 65.05
C ASN A 14 85.74 72.83 63.91
N ASN A 15 84.74 72.84 63.02
CA ASN A 15 83.55 73.75 62.96
C ASN A 15 83.85 75.17 62.41
N SER A 16 83.31 75.70 61.31
CA SER A 16 82.09 75.43 60.51
C SER A 16 82.38 75.74 59.04
N PHE A 17 81.83 74.95 58.11
CA PHE A 17 81.75 75.36 56.70
C PHE A 17 81.06 76.72 56.60
N PRO A 18 81.55 77.66 55.77
CA PRO A 18 80.90 78.96 55.66
C PRO A 18 79.45 78.79 55.17
N PRO A 19 78.48 79.56 55.70
CA PRO A 19 77.05 79.35 55.44
C PRO A 19 76.66 79.25 53.96
N TRP A 20 77.40 79.92 53.06
CA TRP A 20 77.19 79.85 51.62
C TRP A 20 77.51 78.46 51.03
N ALA A 21 78.51 77.73 51.57
CA ALA A 21 78.90 76.40 51.11
C ALA A 21 77.88 75.34 51.57
N VAL A 22 77.38 75.46 52.81
CA VAL A 22 76.28 74.62 53.32
C VAL A 22 75.00 74.87 52.52
N ASN A 23 74.68 76.13 52.22
CA ASN A 23 73.53 76.49 51.38
C ASN A 23 73.67 75.94 49.95
N LEU A 24 74.85 76.05 49.34
CA LEU A 24 75.12 75.51 48.00
C LEU A 24 75.00 73.97 47.98
N CYS A 25 75.53 73.27 48.98
CA CYS A 25 75.42 71.83 49.12
C CYS A 25 73.95 71.38 49.26
N ASN A 26 73.16 72.11 50.06
CA ASN A 26 71.73 71.88 50.20
C ASN A 26 70.98 72.12 48.88
N GLN A 27 71.34 73.15 48.11
CA GLN A 27 70.77 73.40 46.78
C GLN A 27 71.11 72.29 45.79
N MET A 28 72.37 71.87 45.72
CA MET A 28 72.81 70.77 44.85
C MET A 28 72.12 69.45 45.22
N THR A 29 71.94 69.18 46.52
CA THR A 29 71.21 67.99 47.00
C THR A 29 69.74 68.03 46.58
N ARG A 30 69.08 69.19 46.68
CA ARG A 30 67.69 69.38 46.20
C ARG A 30 67.58 69.20 44.69
N ILE A 31 68.53 69.72 43.93
CA ILE A 31 68.59 69.55 42.46
C ILE A 31 68.78 68.07 42.11
N GLN A 32 69.70 67.37 42.76
CA GLN A 32 69.93 65.94 42.54
C GLN A 32 68.69 65.11 42.85
N SER A 33 68.04 65.34 44.00
CA SER A 33 66.79 64.67 44.35
C SER A 33 65.69 64.92 43.32
N THR A 34 65.58 66.15 42.81
CA THR A 34 64.63 66.50 41.76
C THR A 34 64.95 65.78 40.45
N LEU A 35 66.23 65.70 40.08
CA LEU A 35 66.70 64.99 38.89
C LEU A 35 66.42 63.48 38.98
N ASP A 36 66.61 62.88 40.15
CA ASP A 36 66.31 61.46 40.41
C ASP A 36 64.80 61.19 40.29
N VAL A 37 63.96 62.09 40.81
CA VAL A 37 62.49 62.01 40.65
C VAL A 37 62.10 62.11 39.18
N HIS A 38 62.65 63.06 38.41
CA HIS A 38 62.38 63.16 36.98
C HIS A 38 62.87 61.93 36.20
N THR A 39 64.03 61.39 36.55
CA THR A 39 64.58 60.17 35.94
C THR A 39 63.66 58.98 36.17
N ASN A 40 63.14 58.81 37.39
CA ASN A 40 62.20 57.74 37.71
C ASN A 40 60.85 57.93 37.01
N ARG A 41 60.32 59.16 36.97
CA ARG A 41 59.11 59.48 36.19
C ARG A 41 59.29 59.15 34.70
N TRP A 42 60.45 59.48 34.13
CA TRP A 42 60.77 59.16 32.74
C TRP A 42 60.82 57.65 32.49
N LYS A 43 61.45 56.88 33.39
CA LYS A 43 61.44 55.40 33.33
C LYS A 43 60.02 54.85 33.34
N THR A 44 59.16 55.31 34.24
CA THR A 44 57.75 54.89 34.32
C THR A 44 56.96 55.27 33.07
N LEU A 45 57.15 56.48 32.54
CA LEU A 45 56.50 56.88 31.29
C LEU A 45 56.95 56.00 30.12
N LYS A 46 58.24 55.67 30.04
CA LYS A 46 58.78 54.79 29.00
C LYS A 46 58.16 53.39 29.07
N THR A 47 58.03 52.80 30.24
CA THR A 47 57.40 51.46 30.38
C THR A 47 55.91 51.50 30.02
N LEU A 48 55.20 52.56 30.40
CA LEU A 48 53.79 52.75 30.02
C LEU A 48 53.62 52.89 28.51
N ILE A 49 54.47 53.69 27.85
CA ILE A 49 54.44 53.86 26.39
C ILE A 49 54.66 52.51 25.69
N VAL A 50 55.68 51.74 26.10
CA VAL A 50 55.94 50.41 25.53
C VAL A 50 54.73 49.48 25.69
N SER A 51 54.14 49.44 26.89
CA SER A 51 52.95 48.62 27.15
C SER A 51 51.73 49.05 26.31
N GLN A 52 51.55 50.36 26.09
CA GLN A 52 50.48 50.87 25.24
C GLN A 52 50.71 50.52 23.76
N THR A 53 51.94 50.63 23.27
CA THR A 53 52.29 50.24 21.90
C THR A 53 52.01 48.75 21.65
N GLU A 54 52.37 47.87 22.58
CA GLU A 54 52.05 46.43 22.46
C GLU A 54 50.55 46.16 22.38
N LYS A 55 49.73 46.88 23.15
CA LYS A 55 48.27 46.79 23.07
C LYS A 55 47.75 47.28 21.72
N LEU A 56 48.30 48.37 21.20
CA LEU A 56 47.93 48.90 19.89
C LEU A 56 48.25 47.91 18.77
N THR A 57 49.43 47.28 18.77
CA THR A 57 49.78 46.27 17.77
C THR A 57 48.84 45.07 17.80
N LYS A 58 48.41 44.63 18.98
CA LYS A 58 47.40 43.55 19.11
C LYS A 58 46.04 43.99 18.54
N LEU A 59 45.63 45.23 18.78
CA LEU A 59 44.39 45.78 18.22
C LEU A 59 44.47 45.91 16.69
N GLU A 60 45.59 46.35 16.15
CA GLU A 60 45.82 46.40 14.70
C GLU A 60 45.73 45.01 14.07
N GLN A 61 46.32 44.01 14.73
CA GLN A 61 46.24 42.62 14.27
C GLN A 61 44.79 42.11 14.26
N THR A 62 44.01 42.33 15.33
CA THR A 62 42.61 41.89 15.34
C THR A 62 41.74 42.65 14.34
N ILE A 63 41.99 43.94 14.13
CA ILE A 63 41.31 44.75 13.10
C ILE A 63 41.60 44.19 11.69
N SER A 64 42.82 43.70 11.45
CA SER A 64 43.19 43.14 10.15
C SER A 64 42.42 41.86 9.77
N GLU A 65 41.85 41.13 10.73
CA GLU A 65 41.06 39.91 10.50
C GLU A 65 39.58 40.19 10.18
N ILE A 66 39.08 41.39 10.51
CA ILE A 66 37.67 41.77 10.31
C ILE A 66 37.19 41.61 8.85
N PRO A 67 37.97 42.01 7.81
CA PRO A 67 37.55 41.85 6.42
C PRO A 67 37.33 40.39 6.03
N ASP A 68 38.17 39.48 6.51
CA ASP A 68 38.05 38.05 6.22
C ASP A 68 36.84 37.44 6.92
N LEU A 69 36.58 37.82 8.17
CA LEU A 69 35.37 37.41 8.89
C LEU A 69 34.12 37.93 8.18
N LYS A 70 34.12 39.18 7.71
CA LYS A 70 33.03 39.75 6.94
C LYS A 70 32.75 38.95 5.67
N ARG A 71 33.78 38.61 4.90
CA ARG A 71 33.64 37.79 3.69
C ARG A 71 33.08 36.40 4.00
N LYS A 72 33.56 35.73 5.05
CA LYS A 72 33.03 34.43 5.49
C LYS A 72 31.55 34.53 5.88
N MET A 73 31.17 35.61 6.57
CA MET A 73 29.79 35.88 6.95
C MET A 73 28.89 36.11 5.74
N GLU A 74 29.35 36.86 4.74
CA GLU A 74 28.62 37.10 3.49
C GLU A 74 28.39 35.79 2.72
N ASN A 75 29.40 34.92 2.63
CA ASN A 75 29.28 33.60 2.01
C ASN A 75 28.34 32.66 2.78
N ALA A 76 28.40 32.68 4.12
CA ALA A 76 27.47 31.91 4.94
C ALA A 76 26.03 32.39 4.72
N ASN A 77 25.82 33.71 4.64
CA ASN A 77 24.52 34.31 4.38
C ASN A 77 23.96 33.94 2.99
N SER A 78 24.78 33.91 1.94
CA SER A 78 24.32 33.42 0.63
C SER A 78 23.92 31.96 0.66
N ASN A 79 24.68 31.11 1.36
CA ASN A 79 24.36 29.69 1.50
C ASN A 79 23.05 29.48 2.27
N VAL A 80 22.84 30.23 3.36
CA VAL A 80 21.58 30.19 4.13
C VAL A 80 20.39 30.55 3.26
N LYS A 81 20.50 31.59 2.41
CA LYS A 81 19.42 31.97 1.47
C LYS A 81 19.13 30.89 0.43
N SER A 82 20.18 30.23 -0.09
CA SER A 82 20.01 29.10 -1.01
C SER A 82 19.27 27.94 -0.33
N LEU A 83 19.73 27.54 0.86
CA LEU A 83 19.09 26.47 1.62
C LEU A 83 17.64 26.78 1.98
N GLN A 84 17.34 28.04 2.34
CA GLN A 84 15.97 28.46 2.60
C GLN A 84 15.06 28.28 1.37
N THR A 85 15.60 28.51 0.17
CA THR A 85 14.87 28.30 -1.08
C THR A 85 14.62 26.82 -1.34
N ASP A 86 15.62 25.97 -1.10
CA ASP A 86 15.49 24.53 -1.29
C ASP A 86 14.55 23.88 -0.26
N VAL A 87 14.59 24.33 1.00
CA VAL A 87 13.65 23.92 2.05
C VAL A 87 12.21 24.27 1.64
N LYS A 88 11.98 25.46 1.08
CA LYS A 88 10.64 25.85 0.61
C LYS A 88 10.14 24.90 -0.50
N LYS A 89 10.98 24.61 -1.49
CA LYS A 89 10.64 23.67 -2.58
C LYS A 89 10.36 22.26 -2.08
N LEU A 90 11.12 21.80 -1.08
CA LEU A 90 10.90 20.49 -0.46
C LEU A 90 9.58 20.46 0.31
N SER A 91 9.23 21.54 1.02
CA SER A 91 7.93 21.68 1.69
C SER A 91 6.77 21.55 0.71
N GLU A 92 6.84 22.27 -0.42
CA GLU A 92 5.81 22.20 -1.47
C GLU A 92 5.67 20.77 -2.03
N LYS A 93 6.78 20.06 -2.26
CA LYS A 93 6.74 18.66 -2.71
C LYS A 93 6.17 17.69 -1.67
N VAL A 94 6.42 17.92 -0.39
CA VAL A 94 5.84 17.10 0.69
C VAL A 94 4.32 17.27 0.70
N GLU A 95 3.82 18.49 0.57
CA GLU A 95 2.37 18.76 0.46
C GLU A 95 1.74 18.06 -0.77
N GLU A 96 2.42 18.07 -1.92
CA GLU A 96 1.98 17.35 -3.12
C GLU A 96 1.90 15.83 -2.90
N TYR A 97 2.88 15.25 -2.20
CA TYR A 97 2.87 13.84 -1.86
C TYR A 97 1.77 13.47 -0.87
N ASP A 98 1.50 14.31 0.13
CA ASP A 98 0.41 14.09 1.08
C ASP A 98 -0.95 14.05 0.36
N LEU A 99 -1.19 14.97 -0.59
CA LEU A 99 -2.40 14.95 -1.42
C LEU A 99 -2.50 13.68 -2.27
N THR A 100 -1.39 13.26 -2.86
CA THR A 100 -1.35 12.04 -3.69
C THR A 100 -1.62 10.79 -2.85
N LEU A 101 -1.06 10.71 -1.63
CA LEU A 101 -1.32 9.62 -0.70
C LEU A 101 -2.79 9.58 -0.27
N GLN A 102 -3.41 10.74 -0.02
CA GLN A 102 -4.82 10.81 0.30
C GLN A 102 -5.69 10.29 -0.86
N GLN A 103 -5.38 10.67 -2.10
CA GLN A 103 -6.08 10.15 -3.28
C GLN A 103 -5.97 8.63 -3.40
N TYR A 104 -4.79 8.06 -3.16
CA TYR A 104 -4.62 6.61 -3.16
C TYR A 104 -5.40 5.93 -2.03
N SER A 105 -5.47 6.54 -0.85
CA SER A 105 -6.29 6.05 0.26
C SER A 105 -7.77 5.96 -0.14
N ASP A 106 -8.31 7.04 -0.73
CA ASP A 106 -9.71 7.10 -1.15
C ASP A 106 -10.02 6.05 -2.23
N ILE A 107 -9.10 5.82 -3.16
CA ILE A 107 -9.21 4.76 -4.18
C ILE A 107 -9.25 3.38 -3.53
N CYS A 108 -8.36 3.10 -2.56
CA CYS A 108 -8.32 1.83 -1.84
C CYS A 108 -9.62 1.56 -1.06
N ASP A 109 -10.20 2.59 -0.43
CA ASP A 109 -11.49 2.50 0.25
C ASP A 109 -12.62 2.18 -0.75
N GLY A 110 -12.61 2.83 -1.92
CA GLY A 110 -13.54 2.53 -3.00
C GLY A 110 -13.44 1.11 -3.54
N ILE A 111 -12.22 0.59 -3.75
CA ILE A 111 -11.98 -0.79 -4.18
C ILE A 111 -12.48 -1.78 -3.12
N THR A 112 -12.18 -1.52 -1.85
CA THR A 112 -12.64 -2.35 -0.73
C THR A 112 -14.17 -2.40 -0.68
N GLY A 113 -14.83 -1.25 -0.87
CA GLY A 113 -16.29 -1.16 -0.95
C GLY A 113 -16.88 -2.01 -2.10
N ASN A 114 -16.30 -1.90 -3.29
CA ASN A 114 -16.75 -2.67 -4.46
C ASN A 114 -16.55 -4.18 -4.28
N ASN A 115 -15.42 -4.60 -3.71
CA ASN A 115 -15.17 -6.02 -3.43
C ASN A 115 -16.21 -6.59 -2.47
N ASN A 116 -16.55 -5.85 -1.42
CA ASN A 116 -17.60 -6.25 -0.48
C ASN A 116 -18.99 -6.37 -1.15
N ASP A 117 -19.31 -5.52 -2.13
CA ASP A 117 -20.55 -5.63 -2.92
C ASP A 117 -20.52 -6.87 -3.82
N PHE A 118 -19.40 -7.11 -4.50
CA PHE A 118 -19.23 -8.31 -5.33
C PHE A 118 -19.35 -9.59 -4.51
N ASP A 119 -18.76 -9.66 -3.32
CA ASP A 119 -18.86 -10.83 -2.44
C ASP A 119 -20.32 -11.12 -2.03
N LYS A 120 -21.10 -10.08 -1.73
CA LYS A 120 -22.54 -10.22 -1.44
C LYS A 120 -23.31 -10.74 -2.63
N ARG A 121 -23.04 -10.19 -3.83
CA ARG A 121 -23.70 -10.62 -5.08
C ARG A 121 -23.34 -12.05 -5.44
N LEU A 122 -22.07 -12.41 -5.28
CA LEU A 122 -21.57 -13.76 -5.53
C LEU A 122 -22.24 -14.76 -4.59
N SER A 123 -22.29 -14.45 -3.29
CA SER A 123 -23.01 -15.27 -2.29
C SER A 123 -24.49 -15.46 -2.66
N SER A 124 -25.15 -14.42 -3.14
CA SER A 124 -26.55 -14.51 -3.59
C SER A 124 -26.72 -15.41 -4.82
N ILE A 125 -25.78 -15.35 -5.77
CA ILE A 125 -25.79 -16.20 -6.96
C ILE A 125 -25.54 -17.65 -6.60
N GLU A 126 -24.60 -17.94 -5.71
CA GLU A 126 -24.32 -19.30 -5.24
C GLU A 126 -25.53 -19.94 -4.55
N GLN A 127 -26.26 -19.17 -3.74
CA GLN A 127 -27.52 -19.62 -3.14
C GLN A 127 -28.58 -19.93 -4.20
N GLU A 128 -28.70 -19.09 -5.23
CA GLU A 128 -29.68 -19.31 -6.28
C GLU A 128 -29.34 -20.52 -7.16
N ILE A 129 -28.06 -20.71 -7.50
CA ILE A 129 -27.59 -21.92 -8.20
C ILE A 129 -27.95 -23.18 -7.39
N SER A 130 -27.72 -23.14 -6.07
CA SER A 130 -28.05 -24.27 -5.19
C SER A 130 -29.55 -24.58 -5.20
N ARG A 131 -30.41 -23.55 -5.16
CA ARG A 131 -31.87 -23.73 -5.28
C ARG A 131 -32.29 -24.31 -6.63
N LEU A 132 -31.73 -23.80 -7.72
CA LEU A 132 -32.02 -24.29 -9.06
C LEU A 132 -31.58 -25.75 -9.24
N HIS A 133 -30.45 -26.14 -8.65
CA HIS A 133 -30.02 -27.54 -8.63
C HIS A 133 -31.03 -28.44 -7.91
N CYS A 134 -31.50 -28.06 -6.71
CA CYS A 134 -32.53 -28.82 -5.99
C CYS A 134 -33.83 -28.94 -6.81
N ALA A 135 -34.29 -27.84 -7.42
CA ALA A 135 -35.50 -27.84 -8.24
C ALA A 135 -35.36 -28.75 -9.48
N ARG A 136 -34.19 -28.73 -10.13
CA ARG A 136 -33.87 -29.60 -11.28
C ARG A 136 -33.88 -31.07 -10.88
N ASP A 137 -33.34 -31.42 -9.72
CA ASP A 137 -33.32 -32.80 -9.22
C ASP A 137 -34.74 -33.28 -8.86
N GLU A 138 -35.56 -32.41 -8.29
CA GLU A 138 -36.98 -32.69 -7.99
C GLU A 138 -37.79 -32.95 -9.28
N ILE A 139 -37.61 -32.10 -10.30
CA ILE A 139 -38.26 -32.27 -11.62
C ILE A 139 -37.83 -33.59 -12.27
N THR A 140 -36.53 -33.91 -12.21
CA THR A 140 -35.98 -35.15 -12.76
C THR A 140 -36.63 -36.38 -12.11
N THR A 141 -36.78 -36.34 -10.78
CA THR A 141 -37.43 -37.42 -10.02
C THR A 141 -38.91 -37.56 -10.41
N LYS A 142 -39.64 -36.44 -10.52
CA LYS A 142 -41.05 -36.43 -10.94
C LYS A 142 -41.24 -36.94 -12.37
N LEU A 143 -40.30 -36.62 -13.26
CA LEU A 143 -40.31 -37.11 -14.63
C LEU A 143 -40.18 -38.63 -14.66
N GLN A 144 -39.18 -39.18 -13.96
CA GLN A 144 -38.97 -40.63 -13.88
C GLN A 144 -40.22 -41.36 -13.33
N LEU A 145 -40.80 -40.86 -12.24
CA LEU A 145 -42.03 -41.41 -11.68
C LEU A 145 -43.20 -41.36 -12.68
N THR A 146 -43.27 -40.30 -13.50
CA THR A 146 -44.32 -40.18 -14.51
C THR A 146 -44.11 -41.18 -15.64
N GLU A 147 -42.87 -41.37 -16.10
CA GLU A 147 -42.52 -42.36 -17.12
C GLU A 147 -42.83 -43.79 -16.66
N GLU A 148 -42.52 -44.12 -15.40
CA GLU A 148 -42.88 -45.41 -14.78
C GLU A 148 -44.40 -45.62 -14.76
N ARG A 149 -45.17 -44.60 -14.35
CA ARG A 149 -46.64 -44.65 -14.34
C ARG A 149 -47.23 -44.78 -15.74
N VAL A 150 -46.68 -44.09 -16.73
CA VAL A 150 -47.12 -44.22 -18.12
C VAL A 150 -46.89 -45.65 -18.61
N THR A 151 -45.74 -46.22 -18.31
CA THR A 151 -45.39 -47.59 -18.69
C THR A 151 -46.33 -48.61 -18.03
N ASP A 152 -46.59 -48.47 -16.73
CA ASP A 152 -47.51 -49.33 -15.99
C ASP A 152 -48.94 -49.27 -16.55
N VAL A 153 -49.45 -48.06 -16.82
CA VAL A 153 -50.78 -47.88 -17.43
C VAL A 153 -50.84 -48.49 -18.83
N GLN A 154 -49.80 -48.32 -19.65
CA GLN A 154 -49.73 -48.92 -20.98
C GLN A 154 -49.76 -50.45 -20.90
N TRP A 155 -48.95 -51.06 -20.03
CA TRP A 155 -48.94 -52.51 -19.85
C TRP A 155 -50.24 -53.03 -19.23
N GLY A 156 -50.83 -52.30 -18.30
CA GLY A 156 -52.14 -52.61 -17.71
C GLY A 156 -53.24 -52.62 -18.76
N GLY A 157 -53.29 -51.60 -19.63
CA GLY A 157 -54.27 -51.49 -20.71
C GLY A 157 -54.05 -52.49 -21.85
N MET A 158 -52.82 -52.99 -22.04
CA MET A 158 -52.49 -54.01 -23.05
C MET A 158 -52.63 -55.45 -22.55
N ARG A 159 -52.79 -55.66 -21.23
CA ARG A 159 -52.74 -57.00 -20.62
C ARG A 159 -53.77 -57.98 -21.17
N GLU A 160 -54.96 -57.47 -21.50
CA GLU A 160 -56.07 -58.28 -22.02
C GLU A 160 -56.12 -58.29 -23.55
N ASN A 161 -55.21 -57.57 -24.21
CA ASN A 161 -55.15 -57.49 -25.65
C ASN A 161 -54.28 -58.62 -26.20
N LEU A 162 -54.84 -59.44 -27.09
CA LEU A 162 -54.12 -60.46 -27.81
C LEU A 162 -53.82 -60.00 -29.23
N LEU A 163 -52.57 -60.19 -29.67
CA LEU A 163 -52.13 -59.87 -31.01
C LEU A 163 -52.13 -61.13 -31.88
N PHE A 164 -53.00 -61.17 -32.89
CA PHE A 164 -53.08 -62.29 -33.83
C PHE A 164 -52.36 -61.94 -35.13
N CYS A 165 -51.20 -62.55 -35.37
CA CYS A 165 -50.43 -62.33 -36.59
C CYS A 165 -50.71 -63.43 -37.64
N GLY A 166 -50.61 -63.09 -38.92
CA GLY A 166 -50.67 -64.07 -40.02
C GLY A 166 -52.07 -64.57 -40.41
N ILE A 167 -53.13 -64.07 -39.78
CA ILE A 167 -54.51 -64.34 -40.20
C ILE A 167 -54.79 -63.61 -41.51
N LYS A 168 -55.03 -64.35 -42.60
CA LYS A 168 -55.28 -63.80 -43.94
C LYS A 168 -56.42 -62.77 -43.94
N GLU A 169 -56.18 -61.60 -44.53
CA GLU A 169 -57.19 -60.55 -44.71
C GLU A 169 -58.26 -60.97 -45.71
N ALA A 170 -59.45 -60.37 -45.62
CA ALA A 170 -60.52 -60.60 -46.60
C ALA A 170 -60.12 -60.05 -47.97
N THR A 171 -60.31 -60.82 -49.04
CA THR A 171 -59.96 -60.43 -50.41
C THR A 171 -60.70 -59.17 -50.88
N ASN A 172 -61.89 -58.93 -50.33
CA ASN A 172 -62.76 -57.80 -50.66
C ASN A 172 -62.81 -56.75 -49.53
N TYR A 173 -61.75 -56.63 -48.73
CA TYR A 173 -61.71 -55.70 -47.60
C TYR A 173 -62.12 -54.26 -47.98
N SER A 174 -61.74 -53.80 -49.18
CA SER A 174 -62.01 -52.44 -49.65
C SER A 174 -63.48 -52.14 -49.95
N THR A 175 -64.32 -53.16 -50.13
CA THR A 175 -65.74 -52.99 -50.52
C THR A 175 -66.72 -53.38 -49.42
N GLU A 176 -66.39 -54.39 -48.60
CA GLU A 176 -67.32 -54.96 -47.60
C GLU A 176 -66.78 -54.92 -46.17
N GLY A 177 -65.53 -54.49 -45.97
CA GLY A 177 -64.85 -54.57 -44.69
C GLY A 177 -64.47 -56.01 -44.30
N GLU A 178 -64.06 -56.20 -43.04
CA GLU A 178 -63.74 -57.51 -42.48
C GLU A 178 -64.33 -57.59 -41.07
N ASN A 179 -65.08 -58.66 -40.80
CA ASN A 179 -65.50 -58.98 -39.44
C ASN A 179 -64.37 -59.75 -38.74
N CYS A 180 -63.49 -59.00 -38.06
CA CYS A 180 -62.34 -59.56 -37.37
C CYS A 180 -62.74 -60.50 -36.23
N GLU A 181 -63.83 -60.21 -35.51
CA GLU A 181 -64.34 -61.04 -34.41
C GLU A 181 -64.69 -62.44 -34.91
N GLN A 182 -65.51 -62.53 -35.96
CA GLN A 182 -65.90 -63.82 -36.53
C GLN A 182 -64.70 -64.61 -37.06
N LYS A 183 -63.70 -63.93 -37.63
CA LYS A 183 -62.46 -64.58 -38.09
C LYS A 183 -61.67 -65.18 -36.94
N ILE A 184 -61.53 -64.45 -35.84
CA ILE A 184 -60.82 -64.94 -34.64
C ILE A 184 -61.59 -66.11 -34.03
N GLN A 185 -62.91 -66.02 -33.88
CA GLN A 185 -63.74 -67.14 -33.37
C GLN A 185 -63.59 -68.40 -34.25
N ASN A 186 -63.62 -68.24 -35.57
CA ASN A 186 -63.42 -69.34 -36.51
C ASN A 186 -62.02 -69.93 -36.40
N PHE A 187 -60.98 -69.09 -36.26
CA PHE A 187 -59.60 -69.53 -36.07
C PHE A 187 -59.45 -70.32 -34.78
N ILE A 188 -59.96 -69.81 -33.66
CA ILE A 188 -59.90 -70.48 -32.36
C ILE A 188 -60.59 -71.85 -32.41
N LYS A 189 -61.77 -71.93 -33.04
CA LYS A 189 -62.52 -73.20 -33.14
C LYS A 189 -61.84 -74.22 -34.05
N LYS A 190 -61.28 -73.78 -35.18
CA LYS A 190 -60.72 -74.67 -36.20
C LYS A 190 -59.27 -75.07 -35.92
N GLU A 191 -58.43 -74.09 -35.61
CA GLU A 191 -56.98 -74.28 -35.50
C GLU A 191 -56.56 -74.60 -34.06
N LEU A 192 -57.26 -74.05 -33.05
CA LEU A 192 -56.92 -74.28 -31.64
C LEU A 192 -57.84 -75.30 -30.95
N ALA A 193 -58.88 -75.79 -31.64
CA ALA A 193 -59.85 -76.78 -31.13
C ALA A 193 -60.56 -76.40 -29.81
N ILE A 194 -60.66 -75.10 -29.52
CA ILE A 194 -61.38 -74.58 -28.36
C ILE A 194 -62.85 -74.39 -28.76
N ASN A 195 -63.74 -75.20 -28.18
CA ASN A 195 -65.15 -75.28 -28.58
C ASN A 195 -66.11 -74.41 -27.73
N CYS A 196 -65.58 -73.57 -26.84
CA CYS A 196 -66.38 -72.61 -26.09
C CYS A 196 -66.49 -71.26 -26.82
N GLN A 197 -67.63 -70.57 -26.64
CA GLN A 197 -67.82 -69.22 -27.16
C GLN A 197 -67.12 -68.23 -26.24
N ILE A 198 -66.06 -67.59 -26.74
CA ILE A 198 -65.28 -66.60 -25.99
C ILE A 198 -65.90 -65.22 -26.21
N SER A 199 -66.05 -64.41 -25.16
CA SER A 199 -66.50 -63.03 -25.28
C SER A 199 -65.36 -62.16 -25.78
N ILE A 200 -65.53 -61.51 -26.94
CA ILE A 200 -64.57 -60.56 -27.50
C ILE A 200 -65.20 -59.18 -27.43
N ASP A 201 -64.62 -58.27 -26.64
CA ASP A 201 -65.16 -56.91 -26.51
C ASP A 201 -64.92 -56.09 -27.80
N ARG A 202 -63.71 -56.16 -28.35
CA ARG A 202 -63.36 -55.48 -29.61
C ARG A 202 -62.29 -56.24 -30.38
N ALA A 203 -62.54 -56.48 -31.67
CA ALA A 203 -61.56 -57.03 -32.60
C ALA A 203 -61.42 -56.12 -33.83
N HIS A 204 -60.17 -55.78 -34.19
CA HIS A 204 -59.86 -54.98 -35.37
C HIS A 204 -58.41 -55.19 -35.78
N ARG A 205 -58.08 -54.86 -37.04
CA ARG A 205 -56.70 -54.85 -37.54
C ARG A 205 -55.93 -53.63 -37.06
N LEU A 206 -54.65 -53.80 -36.78
CA LEU A 206 -53.74 -52.72 -36.45
C LEU A 206 -53.10 -52.10 -37.71
N GLY A 207 -53.17 -50.77 -37.81
CA GLY A 207 -52.53 -50.01 -38.89
C GLY A 207 -53.30 -49.94 -40.21
N ARG A 208 -52.74 -49.21 -41.17
CA ARG A 208 -53.35 -48.95 -42.49
C ARG A 208 -53.17 -50.15 -43.42
N PHE A 209 -54.24 -50.54 -44.14
CA PHE A 209 -54.21 -51.63 -45.11
C PHE A 209 -53.14 -51.43 -46.20
N ARG A 210 -52.41 -52.50 -46.53
CA ARG A 210 -51.45 -52.56 -47.64
C ARG A 210 -51.58 -53.92 -48.32
N LYS A 211 -51.55 -53.95 -49.65
CA LYS A 211 -51.81 -55.18 -50.44
C LYS A 211 -50.73 -56.26 -50.25
N ASP A 212 -49.53 -55.86 -49.86
CA ASP A 212 -48.33 -56.67 -49.71
C ASP A 212 -48.04 -57.08 -48.26
N HIS A 213 -48.88 -56.66 -47.30
CA HIS A 213 -48.63 -56.88 -45.88
C HIS A 213 -49.91 -57.29 -45.15
N ILE A 214 -49.87 -58.45 -44.48
CA ILE A 214 -50.95 -58.90 -43.59
C ILE A 214 -50.80 -58.19 -42.26
N ARG A 215 -51.78 -57.37 -41.90
CA ARG A 215 -51.80 -56.70 -40.60
C ARG A 215 -52.12 -57.70 -39.48
N PRO A 216 -51.57 -57.49 -38.28
CA PRO A 216 -52.12 -58.10 -37.07
C PRO A 216 -53.60 -57.74 -36.93
#